data_AF-A0AAP9LWD1-F1
#
_entry.id   AF-A0AAP9LWD1-F1
#
_cell.length_a   1.000
_cell.length_b   1.000
_cell.length_c   1.000
_cell.angle_alpha   90.00
_cell.angle_beta   90.00
_cell.angle_gamma   90.00
#
_symmetry.space_group_name_H-M   'P 1'
#
loop_
_entity.id
_entity.type
_entity.pdbx_description
1 polymer ?
#
loop_
_entity_poly.entity_id
_entity_poly.type
_entity_poly.pdbx_seq_one_letter_code
_entity_poly.pdbx_strand_id
1 'polypeptide(L)' 'MISYKPLWKLLIDHNMTKTDLQRAIKCSSNTIGKMTRGETISMKNLIEICELFNCQLSDIAIIENDKKIIEND' A
#
# COMPACT_ATOMS: atom_id res chain seq x y z
N MET A 1 3.57 -0.10 -12.33
CA MET A 1 2.47 -0.70 -11.53
C MET A 1 2.57 -0.18 -10.10
N ILE A 2 1.48 -0.04 -9.33
CA ILE A 2 1.62 0.36 -7.91
C ILE A 2 1.93 -0.88 -7.08
N SER A 3 2.98 -0.82 -6.27
CA SER A 3 3.36 -1.88 -5.35
C SER A 3 3.04 -1.46 -3.93
N TYR A 4 2.13 -2.21 -3.29
CA TYR A 4 1.76 -2.05 -1.88
C TYR A 4 2.55 -3.01 -0.98
N LYS A 5 3.67 -3.57 -1.46
CA LYS A 5 4.56 -4.41 -0.65
C LYS A 5 5.06 -3.71 0.63
N PRO A 6 5.40 -2.39 0.60
CA PRO A 6 5.77 -1.67 1.82
C PRO A 6 4.66 -1.73 2.88
N LEU A 7 3.41 -1.49 2.49
CA LEU A 7 2.25 -1.63 3.38
C LEU A 7 2.12 -3.05 3.94
N TRP A 8 2.33 -4.11 3.15
CA TRP A 8 2.24 -5.48 3.66
C TRP A 8 3.29 -5.79 4.71
N LYS A 9 4.51 -5.24 4.56
CA LYS A 9 5.54 -5.34 5.60
C LYS A 9 5.11 -4.60 6.87
N LEU A 10 4.58 -3.38 6.72
CA LEU A 10 4.08 -2.58 7.83
C LEU A 10 2.98 -3.29 8.62
N LEU A 11 2.07 -4.00 7.93
CA LEU A 11 1.06 -4.85 8.57
C LEU A 11 1.68 -5.97 9.42
N ILE A 12 2.73 -6.64 8.92
CA ILE A 12 3.44 -7.69 9.65
C ILE A 12 4.11 -7.10 10.90
N ASP A 13 4.78 -5.94 10.75
CA ASP A 13 5.45 -5.26 11.86
C ASP A 13 4.46 -4.85 12.98
N HIS A 14 3.18 -4.66 12.63
CA HIS A 14 2.10 -4.34 13.56
C HIS A 14 1.21 -5.54 13.94
N ASN A 15 1.59 -6.76 13.54
CA ASN A 15 0.79 -7.98 13.74
C ASN A 15 -0.67 -7.84 13.26
N MET A 16 -0.89 -7.17 12.13
CA MET A 16 -2.19 -6.95 11.52
C MET A 16 -2.36 -7.79 10.25
N THR A 17 -3.56 -8.33 10.03
CA THR A 17 -3.93 -8.93 8.75
C THR A 17 -4.50 -7.90 7.78
N LYS A 18 -4.60 -8.24 6.49
CA LYS A 18 -5.32 -7.40 5.51
C LYS A 18 -6.79 -7.17 5.88
N THR A 19 -7.42 -8.14 6.56
CA THR A 19 -8.79 -8.00 7.07
C THR A 19 -8.85 -7.04 8.26
N ASP A 20 -7.83 -7.02 9.12
CA ASP A 20 -7.75 -6.04 10.21
C ASP A 20 -7.55 -4.63 9.66
N LEU A 21 -6.68 -4.46 8.67
CA LEU A 21 -6.54 -3.19 7.94
C LEU A 21 -7.90 -2.75 7.37
N GLN A 22 -8.60 -3.64 6.68
CA GLN A 22 -9.91 -3.34 6.10
C GLN A 22 -10.89 -2.80 7.14
N ARG A 23 -10.95 -3.43 8.33
CA ARG A 23 -11.81 -3.01 9.44
C ARG A 23 -11.36 -1.67 10.02
N ALA A 24 -10.05 -1.47 10.19
CA ALA A 24 -9.47 -0.26 10.77
C ALA A 24 -9.77 1.00 9.94
N ILE A 25 -9.55 0.92 8.62
CA ILE A 25 -9.83 2.05 7.70
C ILE A 25 -11.25 2.00 7.10
N LYS A 26 -12.11 1.07 7.58
CA LYS A 26 -13.50 0.93 7.15
C LYS A 26 -13.69 0.90 5.63
N CYS A 27 -12.79 0.22 4.91
CA CYS A 27 -12.85 0.13 3.46
C CYS A 27 -13.54 -1.16 2.97
N SER A 28 -13.92 -1.17 1.69
CA SER A 28 -14.54 -2.34 1.07
C SER A 28 -13.52 -3.45 0.80
N SER A 29 -13.97 -4.71 0.71
CA SER A 29 -13.11 -5.82 0.31
C SER A 29 -12.51 -5.62 -1.08
N ASN A 30 -13.22 -4.89 -1.96
CA ASN A 30 -12.72 -4.52 -3.28
C ASN A 30 -11.48 -3.62 -3.18
N THR A 31 -11.41 -2.70 -2.21
CA THR A 31 -10.24 -1.85 -1.98
C THR A 31 -9.01 -2.69 -1.65
N ILE A 32 -9.14 -3.69 -0.77
CA ILE A 32 -8.05 -4.64 -0.46
C ILE A 32 -7.63 -5.44 -1.71
N GLY A 33 -8.62 -5.87 -2.51
CA GLY A 33 -8.39 -6.56 -3.77
C GLY A 33 -7.58 -5.72 -4.77
N LYS A 34 -7.94 -4.43 -4.91
CA LYS A 34 -7.20 -3.47 -5.74
C LYS A 34 -5.75 -3.31 -5.32
N MET A 35 -5.49 -3.17 -4.01
CA MET A 35 -4.12 -3.10 -3.49
C MET A 35 -3.34 -4.39 -3.79
N THR A 36 -3.98 -5.55 -3.70
CA THR A 36 -3.33 -6.84 -4.00
C THR A 36 -2.98 -6.98 -5.49
N ARG A 37 -3.77 -6.38 -6.39
CA ARG A 37 -3.51 -6.37 -7.84
C ARG A 37 -2.68 -5.18 -8.32
N GLY A 38 -2.20 -4.33 -7.42
CA GLY A 38 -1.40 -3.15 -7.76
C GLY A 38 -2.18 -2.04 -8.48
N GLU A 39 -3.49 -1.98 -8.27
CA GLU A 39 -4.38 -0.94 -8.81
C GLU A 39 -4.43 0.30 -7.89
N THR A 40 -4.92 1.40 -8.43
CA THR A 40 -5.16 2.63 -7.66
C THR A 40 -6.33 2.46 -6.69
N ILE A 41 -6.19 3.08 -5.52
CA ILE A 41 -7.28 3.30 -4.57
C ILE A 41 -7.51 4.81 -4.41
N SER A 42 -8.57 5.20 -3.70
CA SER A 42 -8.82 6.62 -3.44
C SER A 42 -7.75 7.24 -2.54
N MET A 43 -7.48 8.54 -2.72
CA MET A 43 -6.61 9.30 -1.82
C MET A 43 -7.07 9.24 -0.37
N LYS A 44 -8.40 9.20 -0.14
CA LYS A 44 -8.97 9.03 1.21
C LYS A 44 -8.43 7.77 1.89
N ASN A 45 -8.47 6.61 1.23
CA ASN A 45 -7.98 5.37 1.82
C ASN A 45 -6.47 5.46 2.11
N LEU A 46 -5.68 6.09 1.24
CA LEU A 46 -4.25 6.28 1.46
C LEU A 46 -3.98 7.15 2.70
N ILE A 47 -4.73 8.24 2.87
CA ILE A 47 -4.63 9.11 4.05
C ILE A 47 -5.00 8.35 5.32
N GLU A 48 -6.12 7.62 5.32
CA GLU A 48 -6.56 6.83 6.49
C GLU A 48 -5.52 5.76 6.89
N ILE A 49 -4.83 5.15 5.92
CA ILE A 49 -3.72 4.22 6.18
C ILE A 49 -2.53 4.96 6.82
N CYS A 50 -2.14 6.10 6.25
CA CYS A 50 -1.05 6.90 6.80
C CYS A 50 -1.33 7.38 8.22
N GLU A 51 -2.55 7.80 8.51
CA GLU A 51 -2.98 8.21 9.85
C GLU A 51 -2.98 7.03 10.83
N LEU A 52 -3.45 5.85 10.40
CA LEU A 52 -3.46 4.63 11.21
C LEU A 52 -2.05 4.23 11.67
N PHE A 53 -1.05 4.32 10.79
CA PHE A 53 0.33 3.92 11.09
C PHE A 53 1.27 5.09 11.42
N ASN A 54 0.75 6.33 11.46
CA ASN A 54 1.54 7.55 11.61
C ASN A 54 2.76 7.59 10.65
N CYS A 55 2.50 7.34 9.36
CA CYS A 55 3.54 7.23 8.33
C CYS A 55 3.25 8.12 7.10
N GLN A 56 4.19 8.18 6.16
CA GLN A 56 4.04 8.91 4.90
C GLN A 56 3.55 7.98 3.78
N LEU A 57 3.07 8.58 2.67
CA LEU A 57 2.61 7.81 1.49
C LEU A 57 3.71 6.91 0.90
N SER A 58 4.95 7.38 0.94
CA SER A 58 6.14 6.63 0.48
C SER A 58 6.39 5.35 1.28
N ASP A 59 5.88 5.26 2.50
CA ASP A 59 6.08 4.11 3.38
C ASP A 59 5.09 2.98 3.10
N ILE A 60 4.00 3.27 2.36
CA ILE A 60 2.92 2.31 2.11
C ILE A 60 2.83 1.87 0.64
N ALA A 61 3.30 2.70 -0.30
CA ALA A 61 3.21 2.41 -1.72
C ALA A 61 4.38 2.99 -2.53
N ILE A 62 4.80 2.26 -3.55
CA ILE A 62 5.78 2.72 -4.55
C ILE A 62 5.24 2.50 -5.97
N ILE A 63 5.69 3.34 -6.91
CA ILE A 63 5.44 3.13 -8.33
C ILE A 63 6.61 2.31 -8.88
N GLU A 64 6.36 1.04 -9.21
CA GLU A 64 7.31 0.21 -9.94
C GLU A 64 7.34 0.69 -11.40
N ASN A 65 8.45 1.32 -11.78
CA ASN A 65 8.83 1.57 -13.17
C ASN A 65 9.81 0.47 -13.58
N ASP A 66 9.56 -0.19 -14.71
CA ASP A 66 10.55 -1.06 -15.37
C ASP A 66 11.70 -0.19 -15.92
N LYS A 67 12.50 0.39 -15.03
CA LYS A 67 13.81 0.89 -15.42
C LYS A 67 14.69 -0.33 -15.64
N LYS A 68 14.80 -0.78 -16.89
CA LYS A 68 16.10 -1.24 -17.38
C LYS A 68 17.09 -0.16 -16.98
N ILE A 69 17.96 -0.48 -16.03
CA ILE A 69 19.14 0.34 -15.77
C ILE A 69 19.85 0.37 -17.13
N ILE A 70 19.81 1.52 -17.80
CA ILE A 70 20.74 1.78 -18.88
C ILE A 70 22.03 2.06 -18.14
N GLU A 71 22.80 1.00 -17.87
CA GLU A 71 24.21 1.12 -17.57
C GLU A 71 24.85 1.74 -18.80
N ASN A 72 25.07 3.06 -18.74
CA ASN A 72 25.99 3.71 -19.66
C ASN A 72 27.37 3.59 -19.00
N ASP A 73 28.12 2.58 -19.40
CA ASP A 73 29.59 2.61 -19.38
C ASP A 73 30.08 3.42 -20.60
#